data_AF-A0AB35UD78-F1
#
_entry.id   AF-A0AB35UD78-F1
#
_cell.length_a   1.000
_cell.length_b   1.000
_cell.length_c   1.000
_cell.angle_alpha   90.00
_cell.angle_beta   90.00
_cell.angle_gamma   90.00
#
_symmetry.space_group_name_H-M   'P 1'
#
loop_
_entity.id
_entity.type
_entity.pdbx_description
1 polymer ?
#
loop_
_entity_poly.entity_id
_entity_poly.type
_entity_poly.pdbx_seq_one_letter_code
_entity_poly.pdbx_strand_id
1 'polypeptide(L)'
;MQQATSAHSGARTGTSPVNITNIFTPSRRGLLGLAGVSALACATPGVAIDFPAPASAVMAAIRANDHAESRFNSLPDTLERTDPARHKAEEALMHDAYDNCLRQTPTNWSEFVAMLSVATDEGNFELDESHSGNFMRHARRLLATTA
;
A
#
# COMPACT_ATOMS: atom_id res chain seq x y z
N MET A 1 -58.33 -4.79 30.62
CA MET A 1 -57.83 -3.45 30.27
C MET A 1 -57.14 -3.58 28.93
N GLN A 2 -57.89 -3.36 27.85
CA GLN A 2 -57.86 -2.17 26.99
C GLN A 2 -56.67 -2.17 26.00
N GLN A 3 -57.06 -2.18 24.73
CA GLN A 3 -56.27 -2.06 23.51
C GLN A 3 -55.54 -0.71 23.42
N ALA A 4 -54.45 -0.65 22.66
CA ALA A 4 -54.19 0.44 21.72
C ALA A 4 -53.09 0.04 20.71
N THR A 5 -53.52 -0.34 19.51
CA THR A 5 -52.77 -0.23 18.26
C THR A 5 -52.67 1.24 17.86
N SER A 6 -51.51 1.68 17.37
CA SER A 6 -51.41 2.84 16.47
C SER A 6 -50.23 2.68 15.52
N ALA A 7 -50.54 2.42 14.26
CA ALA A 7 -49.66 2.71 13.13
C ALA A 7 -49.76 4.20 12.78
N HIS A 8 -48.64 4.84 12.43
CA HIS A 8 -48.70 6.03 11.59
C HIS A 8 -47.54 6.06 10.59
N SER A 9 -47.96 5.95 9.33
CA SER A 9 -47.23 6.24 8.10
C SER A 9 -46.94 7.74 8.01
N GLY A 10 -45.80 8.11 7.44
CA GLY A 10 -45.41 9.50 7.21
C GLY A 10 -44.30 9.58 6.18
N ALA A 11 -44.67 9.49 4.92
CA ALA A 11 -43.81 9.65 3.75
C ALA A 11 -43.07 11.00 3.73
N ARG A 12 -41.79 10.98 3.33
CA ARG A 12 -41.16 12.10 2.62
C ARG A 12 -40.56 11.58 1.32
N THR A 13 -41.30 11.84 0.26
CA THR A 13 -40.89 11.80 -1.15
C THR A 13 -40.10 13.06 -1.53
N GLY A 14 -39.13 12.88 -2.43
CA GLY A 14 -38.42 13.94 -3.18
C GLY A 14 -36.93 13.96 -2.84
N THR A 15 -35.98 13.67 -3.74
CA THR A 15 -35.97 13.86 -5.19
C THR A 15 -34.93 12.94 -5.86
N SER A 16 -35.38 12.28 -6.94
CA SER A 16 -34.70 11.71 -8.12
C SER A 16 -33.44 10.84 -7.99
N PRO A 17 -33.49 9.59 -8.51
CA PRO A 17 -32.31 8.79 -8.80
C PRO A 17 -31.68 9.20 -10.15
N VAL A 18 -30.38 9.47 -10.16
CA VAL A 18 -29.63 9.56 -11.42
C VAL A 18 -29.37 8.15 -11.92
N ASN A 19 -30.17 7.76 -12.90
CA ASN A 19 -29.97 6.59 -13.73
C ASN A 19 -28.84 6.89 -14.74
N ILE A 20 -27.68 6.25 -14.59
CA ILE A 20 -26.72 6.07 -15.69
C ILE A 20 -26.62 4.57 -15.96
N THR A 21 -27.57 4.09 -16.75
CA THR A 21 -27.33 2.99 -17.68
C THR A 21 -26.10 3.33 -18.51
N ASN A 22 -24.99 2.61 -18.32
CA ASN A 22 -24.01 2.47 -19.38
C ASN A 22 -23.73 1.00 -19.64
N ILE A 23 -23.98 0.66 -20.90
CA ILE A 23 -24.18 -0.65 -21.46
C ILE A 23 -22.78 -1.26 -21.69
N PHE A 24 -22.38 -2.25 -20.88
CA PHE A 24 -21.20 -3.04 -21.19
C PHE A 24 -21.52 -3.97 -22.37
N THR A 25 -21.17 -3.53 -23.57
CA THR A 25 -21.08 -4.39 -24.75
C THR A 25 -19.60 -4.76 -24.95
N PRO A 26 -19.17 -6.02 -24.72
CA PRO A 26 -17.82 -6.43 -25.11
C PRO A 26 -17.81 -6.77 -26.61
N SER A 27 -17.48 -5.78 -27.44
CA SER A 27 -17.13 -6.02 -28.85
C SER A 27 -15.68 -6.48 -28.98
N ARG A 28 -15.54 -7.79 -29.26
CA ARG A 28 -14.46 -8.54 -29.93
C ARG A 28 -13.20 -7.79 -30.41
N ARG A 29 -12.06 -8.41 -30.07
CA ARG A 29 -10.89 -8.77 -30.93
C ARG A 29 -10.11 -7.65 -31.65
N GLY A 30 -8.89 -7.43 -31.16
CA GLY A 30 -7.68 -7.08 -31.93
C GLY A 30 -6.48 -7.36 -31.02
N LEU A 31 -5.78 -8.50 -31.07
CA LEU A 31 -4.89 -9.04 -32.12
C LEU A 31 -3.57 -8.24 -32.22
N LEU A 32 -2.51 -8.86 -31.68
CA LEU A 32 -1.07 -8.68 -31.89
C LEU A 32 -0.38 -7.42 -31.34
N GLY A 33 0.59 -7.66 -30.45
CA GLY A 33 1.59 -6.68 -30.00
C GLY A 33 2.58 -7.30 -29.01
N LEU A 34 3.50 -8.12 -29.50
CA LEU A 34 4.67 -8.64 -28.79
C LEU A 34 5.61 -7.51 -28.36
N ALA A 35 5.83 -7.35 -27.06
CA ALA A 35 7.04 -6.84 -26.39
C ALA A 35 6.71 -6.80 -24.89
N GLY A 36 7.20 -7.67 -24.03
CA GLY A 36 8.61 -7.93 -23.79
C GLY A 36 8.99 -7.26 -22.48
N VAL A 37 8.75 -7.92 -21.33
CA VAL A 37 9.53 -7.69 -20.11
C VAL A 37 9.56 -8.99 -19.33
N SER A 38 10.75 -9.59 -19.24
CA SER A 38 11.05 -10.66 -18.30
C SER A 38 10.95 -10.10 -16.89
N ALA A 39 9.96 -10.54 -16.12
CA ALA A 39 9.95 -10.37 -14.68
C ALA A 39 9.85 -11.77 -14.06
N LEU A 40 10.93 -12.17 -13.40
CA LEU A 40 10.97 -13.34 -12.54
C LEU A 40 9.87 -13.21 -11.49
N ALA A 41 8.76 -13.91 -11.70
CA ALA A 41 7.75 -14.12 -10.68
C ALA A 41 8.30 -15.16 -9.70
N CYS A 42 8.84 -14.72 -8.57
CA CYS A 42 8.90 -15.57 -7.39
C CYS A 42 7.46 -15.92 -7.01
N ALA A 43 7.03 -17.12 -7.41
CA ALA A 43 5.71 -17.65 -7.09
C ALA A 43 5.63 -17.97 -5.59
N THR A 44 5.15 -17.02 -4.80
CA THR A 44 4.51 -17.30 -3.52
C THR A 44 3.01 -17.54 -3.78
N PRO A 45 2.40 -18.64 -3.27
CA PRO A 45 0.97 -18.83 -3.35
C PRO A 45 0.32 -17.95 -2.27
N GLY A 46 0.19 -16.65 -2.56
CA GLY A 46 -0.53 -15.68 -1.77
C GLY A 46 -1.63 -15.08 -2.62
N VAL A 47 -2.82 -14.93 -2.04
CA VAL A 47 -3.99 -14.28 -2.64
C VAL A 47 -3.54 -13.05 -3.41
N ALA A 48 -3.72 -13.04 -4.75
CA ALA A 48 -3.41 -11.90 -5.58
C ALA A 48 -4.43 -10.80 -5.27
N ILE A 49 -4.12 -9.97 -4.29
CA ILE A 49 -4.84 -8.72 -4.05
C ILE A 49 -4.39 -7.78 -5.19
N ASP A 50 -5.32 -7.45 -6.07
CA ASP A 50 -5.08 -6.58 -7.23
C ASP A 50 -4.90 -5.14 -6.73
N PHE A 51 -3.67 -4.79 -6.35
CA PHE A 51 -3.31 -3.43 -6.03
C PHE A 51 -3.03 -2.66 -7.34
N PRO A 52 -3.57 -1.44 -7.50
CA PRO A 52 -3.28 -0.64 -8.69
C PRO A 52 -1.76 -0.48 -8.84
N ALA A 53 -1.23 -0.62 -10.06
CA ALA A 53 0.21 -0.56 -10.28
C ALA A 53 0.84 0.71 -9.67
N PRO A 54 2.05 0.63 -9.10
CA PRO A 54 2.66 1.78 -8.47
C PRO A 54 3.06 2.87 -9.44
N ALA A 55 2.74 4.11 -9.07
CA ALA A 55 3.05 5.31 -9.86
C ALA A 55 4.56 5.58 -9.97
N SER A 56 5.36 5.03 -9.06
CA SER A 56 6.83 5.15 -9.05
C SER A 56 7.49 4.04 -8.26
N ALA A 57 8.81 3.90 -8.41
CA ALA A 57 9.62 2.92 -7.66
C ALA A 57 9.54 3.15 -6.13
N VAL A 58 9.44 4.41 -5.68
CA VAL A 58 9.27 4.76 -4.27
C VAL A 58 7.93 4.23 -3.75
N MET A 59 6.83 4.50 -4.47
CA MET A 59 5.51 4.01 -4.07
C MET A 59 5.34 2.49 -4.20
N ALA A 60 6.18 1.84 -5.01
CA ALA A 60 6.28 0.38 -5.07
C ALA A 60 6.99 -0.15 -3.81
N ALA A 61 8.10 0.47 -3.42
CA ALA A 61 8.88 0.07 -2.25
C ALA A 61 8.11 0.29 -0.93
N ILE A 62 7.40 1.42 -0.80
CA ILE A 62 6.53 1.69 0.36
C ILE A 62 5.46 0.59 0.49
N ARG A 63 4.75 0.27 -0.59
CA ARG A 63 3.76 -0.81 -0.56
C ARG A 63 4.35 -2.19 -0.24
N ALA A 64 5.56 -2.46 -0.71
CA ALA A 64 6.24 -3.70 -0.38
C ALA A 64 6.59 -3.75 1.11
N ASN A 65 6.98 -2.63 1.71
CA ASN A 65 7.21 -2.48 3.14
C ASN A 65 5.90 -2.64 3.94
N ASP A 66 4.82 -1.94 3.59
CA ASP A 66 3.50 -2.09 4.23
C ASP A 66 3.03 -3.55 4.23
N HIS A 67 3.21 -4.24 3.09
CA HIS A 67 2.83 -5.64 2.95
C HIS A 67 3.73 -6.57 3.80
N ALA A 68 5.04 -6.32 3.83
CA ALA A 68 5.97 -7.11 4.64
C ALA A 68 5.70 -6.93 6.14
N GLU A 69 5.42 -5.70 6.57
CA GLU A 69 5.06 -5.39 7.95
C GLU A 69 3.72 -6.01 8.33
N SER A 70 2.68 -5.84 7.50
CA SER A 70 1.38 -6.48 7.72
C SER A 70 1.49 -8.00 7.82
N ARG A 71 2.32 -8.61 6.96
CA ARG A 71 2.60 -10.05 7.01
C ARG A 71 3.29 -10.44 8.31
N PHE A 72 4.33 -9.71 8.74
CA PHE A 72 5.03 -9.98 9.99
C PHE A 72 4.11 -9.83 11.21
N ASN A 73 3.33 -8.74 11.28
CA ASN A 73 2.36 -8.47 12.34
C ASN A 73 1.17 -9.45 12.35
N SER A 74 0.95 -10.20 11.27
CA SER A 74 -0.07 -11.25 11.19
C SER A 74 0.41 -12.63 11.64
N LEU A 75 1.71 -12.77 11.96
CA LEU A 75 2.27 -14.03 12.44
C LEU A 75 1.68 -14.39 13.82
N PRO A 76 1.52 -15.69 14.14
CA PRO A 76 1.08 -16.08 15.47
C PRO A 76 2.07 -15.60 16.55
N ASP A 77 1.58 -15.02 17.65
CA ASP A 77 2.42 -14.57 18.78
C ASP A 77 3.34 -15.67 19.35
N THR A 78 2.94 -16.93 19.21
CA THR A 78 3.75 -18.06 19.68
C THR A 78 4.87 -18.45 18.74
N LEU A 79 4.91 -17.92 17.51
CA LEU A 79 5.82 -18.34 16.45
C LEU A 79 7.28 -18.17 16.86
N GLU A 80 7.62 -17.06 17.51
CA GLU A 80 8.97 -16.80 18.03
C GLU A 80 9.48 -17.95 18.91
N ARG A 81 8.58 -18.55 19.71
CA ARG A 81 8.91 -19.68 20.59
C ARG A 81 8.85 -21.03 19.89
N THR A 82 7.88 -21.25 19.00
CA THR A 82 7.66 -22.56 18.37
C THR A 82 8.56 -22.81 17.16
N ASP A 83 8.91 -21.76 16.42
CA ASP A 83 9.79 -21.79 15.26
C ASP A 83 10.59 -20.47 15.17
N PRO A 84 11.65 -20.32 16.00
CA PRO A 84 12.45 -19.10 16.04
C PRO A 84 13.15 -18.78 14.71
N ALA A 85 13.50 -19.82 13.93
CA ALA A 85 14.17 -19.65 12.64
C ALA A 85 13.24 -19.01 11.62
N ARG A 86 11.97 -19.44 11.58
CA ARG A 86 10.96 -18.82 10.73
C ARG A 86 10.63 -17.41 11.19
N HIS A 87 10.45 -17.18 12.49
CA HIS A 87 10.21 -15.83 13.01
C HIS A 87 11.31 -14.86 12.56
N LYS A 88 12.58 -15.22 12.76
CA LYS A 88 13.74 -14.42 12.35
C LYS A 88 13.81 -14.19 10.84
N ALA A 89 13.42 -15.18 10.03
CA ALA A 89 13.37 -15.02 8.58
C ALA A 89 12.31 -14.00 8.15
N GLU A 90 11.13 -14.01 8.78
CA GLU A 90 10.07 -13.03 8.49
C GLU A 90 10.43 -11.62 8.99
N GLU A 91 11.08 -11.52 10.16
CA GLU A 91 11.62 -10.26 10.69
C GLU A 91 12.67 -9.65 9.74
N ALA A 92 13.58 -10.48 9.23
CA ALA A 92 14.58 -10.06 8.25
C ALA A 92 13.93 -9.57 6.95
N LEU A 93 12.88 -10.22 6.46
CA LEU A 93 12.14 -9.77 5.27
C LEU A 93 11.47 -8.41 5.48
N MET A 94 10.92 -8.17 6.67
CA MET A 94 10.35 -6.87 7.04
C MET A 94 11.42 -5.77 7.04
N HIS A 95 12.58 -6.04 7.66
CA HIS A 95 13.71 -5.09 7.69
C HIS A 95 14.28 -4.82 6.30
N ASP A 96 14.46 -5.86 5.47
CA ASP A 96 14.95 -5.70 4.10
C ASP A 96 14.00 -4.83 3.26
N ALA A 97 12.69 -4.96 3.46
CA ALA A 97 11.69 -4.13 2.79
C ALA A 97 11.75 -2.67 3.26
N TYR A 98 11.95 -2.44 4.57
CA TYR A 98 12.17 -1.11 5.14
C TYR A 98 13.43 -0.44 4.55
N ASP A 99 14.57 -1.13 4.58
CA ASP A 99 15.82 -0.62 4.00
C ASP A 99 15.70 -0.35 2.50
N ASN A 100 14.97 -1.20 1.77
CA ASN A 100 14.72 -0.97 0.36
C ASN A 100 13.90 0.29 0.10
N CYS A 101 12.92 0.61 0.96
CA CYS A 101 12.18 1.87 0.91
C CYS A 101 13.12 3.07 1.08
N LEU A 102 13.96 3.07 2.12
CA LEU A 102 14.83 4.20 2.45
C LEU A 102 16.00 4.42 1.47
N ARG A 103 16.36 3.40 0.67
CA ARG A 103 17.33 3.52 -0.42
C ARG A 103 16.75 4.18 -1.68
N GLN A 104 15.43 4.33 -1.79
CA GLN A 104 14.83 4.95 -2.96
C GLN A 104 15.11 6.46 -3.01
N THR A 105 15.13 7.02 -4.23
CA THR A 105 15.23 8.47 -4.41
C THR A 105 13.85 9.04 -4.75
N PRO A 106 13.21 9.81 -3.84
CA PRO A 106 11.92 10.44 -4.12
C PRO A 106 12.07 11.44 -5.26
N THR A 107 11.17 11.46 -6.22
CA THR A 107 11.22 12.37 -7.39
C THR A 107 10.44 13.65 -7.18
N ASN A 108 9.51 13.65 -6.22
CA ASN A 108 8.63 14.77 -5.89
C ASN A 108 8.39 14.84 -4.37
N TRP A 109 7.78 15.93 -3.90
CA TRP A 109 7.51 16.14 -2.47
C TRP A 109 6.56 15.12 -1.86
N SER A 110 5.57 14.62 -2.63
CA SER A 110 4.64 13.62 -2.12
C SER A 110 5.35 12.31 -1.79
N GLU A 111 6.26 11.86 -2.67
CA GLU A 111 7.09 10.68 -2.44
C GLU A 111 8.04 10.85 -1.26
N PHE A 112 8.63 12.05 -1.13
CA PHE A 112 9.50 12.37 0.00
C PHE A 112 8.76 12.30 1.33
N VAL A 113 7.56 12.88 1.42
CA VAL A 113 6.74 12.84 2.64
C VAL A 113 6.31 11.42 2.96
N ALA A 114 5.88 10.64 1.97
CA ALA A 114 5.49 9.25 2.19
C ALA A 114 6.66 8.39 2.70
N MET A 115 7.86 8.57 2.13
CA MET A 115 9.08 7.91 2.60
C MET A 115 9.50 8.37 4.00
N LEU A 116 9.33 9.66 4.31
CA LEU A 116 9.59 10.19 5.65
C LEU A 116 8.62 9.58 6.66
N SER A 117 7.33 9.45 6.32
CA SER A 117 6.35 8.78 7.18
C SER A 117 6.78 7.37 7.54
N VAL A 118 7.22 6.56 6.57
CA VAL A 118 7.76 5.21 6.82
C VAL A 118 8.95 5.25 7.80
N ALA A 119 9.88 6.19 7.61
CA ALA A 119 11.05 6.31 8.49
C ALA A 119 10.74 6.81 9.91
N THR A 120 9.58 7.44 10.10
CA THR A 120 9.15 8.01 11.39
C THR A 120 8.01 7.25 12.04
N ASP A 121 7.53 6.18 11.40
CA ASP A 121 6.39 5.43 11.91
C ASP A 121 6.77 4.74 13.24
N GLU A 122 5.78 4.64 14.13
CA GLU A 122 5.99 4.47 15.56
C GLU A 122 6.76 3.18 15.90
N GLY A 123 8.03 3.32 16.29
CA GLY A 123 8.54 2.63 17.47
C GLY A 123 9.74 1.70 17.33
N ASN A 124 10.33 1.47 16.15
CA ASN A 124 11.40 0.45 16.06
C ASN A 124 12.65 0.80 15.24
N PHE A 125 12.63 1.85 14.43
CA PHE A 125 13.78 2.21 13.60
C PHE A 125 14.23 3.62 13.92
N GLU A 126 15.22 3.75 14.81
CA GLU A 126 15.91 5.03 14.99
C GLU A 126 16.45 5.49 13.63
N LEU A 127 16.07 6.71 13.27
CA LEU A 127 16.51 7.34 12.04
C LEU A 127 18.00 7.66 12.18
N ASP A 128 18.85 6.71 11.77
CA ASP A 128 20.30 6.85 11.94
C ASP A 128 20.86 8.05 11.18
N GLU A 129 22.12 8.40 11.47
CA GLU A 129 22.79 9.55 10.86
C GLU A 129 22.88 9.44 9.33
N SER A 130 23.00 8.24 8.79
CA SER A 130 23.10 8.00 7.35
C SER A 130 21.76 8.24 6.65
N HIS A 131 20.66 7.74 7.22
CA HIS A 131 19.30 7.98 6.76
C HIS A 131 18.95 9.46 6.87
N SER A 132 19.25 10.10 8.00
CA SER A 132 19.07 11.54 8.22
C SER A 132 19.78 12.38 7.16
N GLY A 133 21.05 12.04 6.87
CA GLY A 133 21.84 12.70 5.82
C GLY A 133 21.23 12.54 4.42
N ASN A 134 20.69 11.36 4.11
CA ASN A 134 20.01 11.10 2.84
C ASN A 134 18.70 11.88 2.72
N PHE A 135 17.87 11.94 3.77
CA PHE A 135 16.66 12.77 3.77
C PHE A 135 16.97 14.25 3.53
N MET A 136 17.97 14.79 4.22
CA MET A 136 18.39 16.19 4.00
C MET A 136 18.91 16.43 2.59
N ARG A 137 19.63 15.47 2.00
CA ARG A 137 20.07 15.54 0.60
C ARG A 137 18.87 15.54 -0.36
N HIS A 138 17.89 14.67 -0.16
CA HIS A 138 16.69 14.61 -0.99
C HIS A 138 15.86 15.89 -0.90
N ALA A 139 15.63 16.41 0.31
CA ALA A 139 14.90 17.66 0.54
C ALA A 139 15.56 18.84 -0.19
N ARG A 140 16.90 19.00 -0.08
CA ARG A 140 17.64 20.06 -0.79
C ARG A 140 17.49 19.95 -2.30
N ARG A 141 17.58 18.74 -2.86
CA ARG A 141 17.41 18.52 -4.30
C ARG A 141 16.00 18.91 -4.74
N LEU A 142 14.96 18.53 -4.00
CA LEU A 142 13.58 18.87 -4.34
C LEU A 142 13.32 20.38 -4.24
N LEU A 143 13.86 21.06 -3.21
CA LEU A 143 13.78 22.52 -3.11
C LEU A 143 14.40 23.22 -4.33
N ALA A 144 15.57 22.75 -4.79
CA ALA A 144 16.24 23.30 -5.96
C ALA A 144 15.48 23.09 -7.27
N THR A 145 14.60 22.08 -7.34
CA THR A 145 13.75 21.85 -8.53
C THR A 145 12.45 22.66 -8.54
N THR A 146 12.06 23.24 -7.41
CA THR A 146 10.84 24.04 -7.26
C THR A 146 11.07 25.56 -7.34
N ALA A 147 12.34 25.99 -7.38
CA ALA A 147 12.76 27.39 -7.52
C ALA A 147 12.99 27.76 -8.99
#